data_AF-A0A519UJZ8-F1
#
_entry.id   AF-A0A519UJZ8-F1
#
_cell.length_a   1.000
_cell.length_b   1.000
_cell.length_c   1.000
_cell.angle_alpha   90.00
_cell.angle_beta   90.00
_cell.angle_gamma   90.00
#
_symmetry.space_group_name_H-M   'P 1'
#
loop_
_entity.id
_entity.type
_entity.pdbx_description
1 polymer ?
#
loop_
_entity_poly.entity_id
_entity_poly.type
_entity_poly.pdbx_seq_one_letter_code
_entity_poly.pdbx_strand_id
1 'polypeptide(L)'
;MDMPTAYMQQPAAVGMSIALYRSGRQYFYNYGEVEKGTGRLPTATTYYNMGSVAKTFVATLLAQAVLDKKVQLTDDIRRYLPGEYPNLEFAGHPVRLVDLANHTASLPSTSHVYPKALGDSLRALPLAPRIAYYSRYSADSLLADLHHLRPTAQPGTTYRYNNLGPLILQLLLERAYQQPYEEMVTRYVRSHFGMRDTKRVLSAAEQARYAVGYETPQHGQVSLNYTGYWGGTTLNSTPADLLRYAQANLAAQDPAVRLAHQPTTTLPEGYAVGLVWRLDTDATGSRRIYHSGHFPGYNTWLAVYPEQDVAVVLLVNDNISQDRLTELGQQLKQELLAGATH
;
A
#
# COMPACT_ATOMS: atom_id res chain seq x y z
N MET A 1 21.52 13.58 19.02
CA MET A 1 20.35 12.71 19.16
C MET A 1 20.06 12.17 17.78
N ASP A 2 19.93 10.86 17.63
CA ASP A 2 19.60 10.27 16.33
C ASP A 2 18.11 10.57 15.98
N MET A 3 17.78 10.54 14.69
CA MET A 3 16.44 10.91 14.24
C MET A 3 15.33 9.97 14.71
N PRO A 4 15.54 8.65 14.87
CA PRO A 4 14.54 7.80 15.51
C PRO A 4 14.16 8.31 16.90
N THR A 5 15.14 8.66 17.74
CA THR A 5 14.86 9.23 19.05
C THR A 5 14.13 10.57 18.94
N ALA A 6 14.52 11.45 18.00
CA ALA A 6 13.83 12.72 17.78
C ALA A 6 12.38 12.55 17.30
N TYR A 7 12.09 11.53 16.48
CA TYR A 7 10.73 11.15 16.10
C TYR A 7 9.93 10.72 17.34
N MET A 8 10.52 9.89 18.20
CA MET A 8 9.86 9.38 19.40
C MET A 8 9.61 10.43 20.48
N GLN A 9 10.24 11.61 20.39
CA GLN A 9 9.95 12.75 21.27
C GLN A 9 8.69 13.53 20.87
N GLN A 10 8.12 13.27 19.70
CA GLN A 10 6.87 13.92 19.30
C GLN A 10 5.75 13.48 20.25
N PRO A 11 4.89 14.39 20.74
CA PRO A 11 3.82 14.04 21.68
C PRO A 11 2.84 12.97 21.16
N ALA A 12 2.76 12.83 19.83
CA ALA A 12 1.91 11.86 19.16
C ALA A 12 2.58 10.50 18.88
N ALA A 13 3.91 10.39 19.06
CA ALA A 13 4.63 9.15 18.77
C ALA A 13 4.29 8.08 19.81
N VAL A 14 4.16 6.83 19.34
CA VAL A 14 3.83 5.69 20.23
C VAL A 14 4.88 4.60 20.10
N GLY A 15 5.05 4.05 18.91
CA GLY A 15 5.97 2.95 18.66
C GLY A 15 6.40 2.91 17.19
N MET A 16 7.62 2.46 16.98
CA MET A 16 8.25 2.41 15.67
C MET A 16 9.04 1.12 15.50
N SER A 17 8.89 0.51 14.33
CA SER A 17 9.79 -0.52 13.83
C SER A 17 10.51 -0.02 12.58
N ILE A 18 11.82 -0.16 12.59
CA ILE A 18 12.73 0.15 11.48
C ILE A 18 13.33 -1.17 11.01
N ALA A 19 13.20 -1.47 9.72
CA ALA A 19 13.87 -2.59 9.09
C ALA A 19 14.69 -2.09 7.90
N LEU A 20 16.00 -2.30 7.94
CA LEU A 20 16.95 -1.83 6.93
C LEU A 20 17.66 -3.01 6.28
N TYR A 21 18.05 -2.82 5.03
CA TYR A 21 18.94 -3.71 4.32
C TYR A 21 20.01 -2.90 3.61
N ARG A 22 21.26 -3.38 3.66
CA ARG A 22 22.38 -2.89 2.84
C ARG A 22 23.36 -4.02 2.56
N SER A 23 23.70 -4.25 1.29
CA SER A 23 24.83 -5.10 0.88
C SER A 23 24.86 -6.47 1.56
N GLY A 24 23.73 -7.17 1.51
CA GLY A 24 23.56 -8.50 2.10
C GLY A 24 23.25 -8.53 3.61
N ARG A 25 23.24 -7.39 4.30
CA ARG A 25 23.01 -7.31 5.76
C ARG A 25 21.65 -6.70 6.07
N GLN A 26 20.96 -7.29 7.03
CA GLN A 26 19.68 -6.81 7.56
C GLN A 26 19.87 -6.21 8.95
N TYR A 27 19.11 -5.16 9.27
CA TYR A 27 19.12 -4.48 10.56
C TYR A 27 17.69 -4.22 11.01
N PHE A 28 17.41 -4.41 12.30
CA PHE A 28 16.10 -4.17 12.89
C PHE A 28 16.24 -3.35 14.16
N TYR A 29 15.55 -2.21 14.20
CA TYR A 29 15.52 -1.31 15.35
C TYR A 29 14.08 -1.06 15.76
N ASN A 30 13.82 -0.99 17.06
CA ASN A 30 12.48 -0.88 17.61
C ASN A 30 12.48 0.17 18.73
N TYR A 31 11.51 1.07 18.69
CA TYR A 31 11.38 2.16 19.66
C TYR A 31 9.94 2.25 20.15
N GLY A 32 9.77 2.83 21.35
CA GLY A 32 8.46 3.05 21.93
C GLY A 32 7.75 1.74 22.27
N GLU A 33 6.44 1.68 22.01
CA GLU A 33 5.61 0.58 22.49
C GLU A 33 4.59 0.12 21.42
N VAL A 34 4.31 -1.18 21.40
CA VAL A 34 3.21 -1.73 20.58
C VAL A 34 1.83 -1.31 21.08
N GLU A 35 1.74 -0.93 22.35
CA GLU A 35 0.54 -0.42 23.00
C GLU A 35 0.98 0.53 24.11
N LYS A 36 0.48 1.75 24.08
CA LYS A 36 0.92 2.83 24.96
C LYS A 36 0.65 2.52 26.42
N GLY A 37 1.66 2.68 27.27
CA GLY A 37 1.63 2.43 28.70
C GLY A 37 1.97 1.00 29.10
N THR A 38 2.29 0.12 28.14
CA THR A 38 2.61 -1.29 28.43
C THR A 38 4.11 -1.52 28.63
N GLY A 39 4.96 -0.59 28.20
CA GLY A 39 6.42 -0.77 28.18
C GLY A 39 6.91 -1.84 27.21
N ARG A 40 6.02 -2.41 26.38
CA ARG A 40 6.35 -3.53 25.49
C ARG A 40 6.82 -3.02 24.13
N LEU A 41 8.11 -3.20 23.85
CA LEU A 41 8.72 -2.85 22.57
C LEU A 41 8.12 -3.65 21.40
N PRO A 42 8.04 -3.04 20.20
CA PRO A 42 7.77 -3.80 18.99
C PRO A 42 8.92 -4.74 18.64
N THR A 43 8.62 -5.71 17.78
CA THR A 43 9.58 -6.73 17.31
C THR A 43 9.53 -6.83 15.79
N ALA A 44 10.50 -7.52 15.19
CA ALA A 44 10.50 -7.82 13.76
C ALA A 44 9.27 -8.62 13.29
N THR A 45 8.47 -9.17 14.22
CA THR A 45 7.26 -9.96 13.96
C THR A 45 5.96 -9.27 14.43
N THR A 46 6.03 -8.02 14.87
CA THR A 46 4.84 -7.24 15.24
C THR A 46 4.05 -6.90 13.97
N TYR A 47 2.72 -7.08 14.01
CA TYR A 47 1.85 -6.72 12.90
C TYR A 47 1.47 -5.24 12.90
N TYR A 48 1.44 -4.66 11.70
CA TYR A 48 0.98 -3.31 11.41
C TYR A 48 0.04 -3.34 10.20
N ASN A 49 -0.83 -2.34 10.10
CA ASN A 49 -1.55 -2.11 8.84
C ASN A 49 -0.61 -1.37 7.89
N MET A 50 -0.48 -1.87 6.66
CA MET A 50 0.47 -1.32 5.70
C MET A 50 -0.06 -0.08 4.96
N GLY A 51 -1.33 0.26 5.16
CA GLY A 51 -2.03 1.28 4.40
C GLY A 51 -1.82 1.11 2.89
N SER A 52 -1.54 2.22 2.21
CA SER A 52 -1.38 2.23 0.75
C SER A 52 -0.13 1.51 0.21
N VAL A 53 0.83 1.07 1.03
CA VAL A 53 1.89 0.17 0.56
C VAL A 53 1.28 -1.14 0.02
N ALA A 54 0.13 -1.57 0.55
CA ALA A 54 -0.60 -2.75 0.07
C ALA A 54 -0.98 -2.68 -1.42
N LYS A 55 -1.10 -1.49 -2.02
CA LYS A 55 -1.39 -1.35 -3.46
C LYS A 55 -0.27 -1.91 -4.34
N THR A 56 0.97 -1.87 -3.86
CA THR A 56 2.12 -2.40 -4.61
C THR A 56 2.04 -3.92 -4.77
N PHE A 57 1.31 -4.61 -3.88
CA PHE A 57 1.04 -6.04 -3.98
C PHE A 57 0.01 -6.34 -5.08
N VAL A 58 -1.01 -5.50 -5.22
CA VAL A 58 -1.92 -5.55 -6.39
C VAL A 58 -1.16 -5.31 -7.68
N ALA A 59 -0.25 -4.33 -7.70
CA ALA A 59 0.58 -4.06 -8.86
C ALA A 59 1.47 -5.26 -9.24
N THR A 60 2.06 -5.93 -8.25
CA THR A 60 2.85 -7.16 -8.47
C THR A 60 1.98 -8.26 -9.07
N LEU A 61 0.77 -8.48 -8.56
CA LEU A 61 -0.15 -9.46 -9.13
C LEU A 61 -0.67 -9.07 -10.52
N LEU A 62 -0.88 -7.77 -10.80
CA LEU A 62 -1.20 -7.29 -12.14
C LEU A 62 -0.05 -7.58 -13.11
N ALA A 63 1.19 -7.30 -12.72
CA ALA A 63 2.36 -7.65 -13.50
C ALA A 63 2.46 -9.17 -13.72
N GLN A 64 2.19 -9.98 -12.70
CA GLN A 64 2.15 -11.43 -12.85
C GLN A 64 1.03 -11.88 -13.82
N ALA A 65 -0.15 -11.26 -13.77
CA ALA A 65 -1.24 -11.56 -14.69
C ALA A 65 -0.88 -11.29 -16.16
N VAL A 66 -0.06 -10.27 -16.41
CA VAL A 66 0.48 -9.97 -17.74
C VAL A 66 1.45 -11.06 -18.18
N LEU A 67 2.36 -11.49 -17.29
CA LEU A 67 3.33 -12.55 -17.58
C LEU A 67 2.65 -13.90 -17.82
N ASP A 68 1.58 -14.19 -17.08
CA ASP A 68 0.72 -15.36 -17.25
C ASP A 68 -0.17 -15.28 -18.50
N LYS A 69 -0.10 -14.17 -19.26
CA LYS A 69 -0.93 -13.88 -20.45
C LYS A 69 -2.43 -13.90 -20.17
N LYS A 70 -2.82 -13.65 -18.92
CA LYS A 70 -4.23 -13.54 -18.51
C LYS A 70 -4.82 -12.18 -18.85
N VAL A 71 -3.97 -11.15 -18.86
CA VAL A 71 -4.34 -9.78 -19.21
C VAL A 71 -3.22 -9.09 -19.98
N GLN A 72 -3.53 -7.96 -20.61
CA GLN A 72 -2.56 -6.98 -21.11
C GLN A 72 -2.79 -5.64 -20.43
N LEU A 73 -1.72 -4.90 -20.11
CA LEU A 73 -1.83 -3.59 -19.46
C LEU A 73 -2.71 -2.59 -20.24
N THR A 74 -2.77 -2.71 -21.56
CA THR A 74 -3.56 -1.85 -22.44
C THR A 74 -4.98 -2.36 -22.67
N ASP A 75 -5.38 -3.49 -22.09
CA ASP A 75 -6.74 -3.98 -22.24
C ASP A 75 -7.74 -3.01 -21.61
N ASP A 76 -8.85 -2.83 -22.33
CA ASP A 76 -10.07 -2.24 -21.82
C ASP A 76 -10.60 -3.06 -20.63
N ILE A 77 -10.82 -2.40 -19.50
CA ILE A 77 -11.28 -3.05 -18.26
C ILE A 77 -12.65 -3.72 -18.41
N ARG A 78 -13.48 -3.25 -19.35
CA ARG A 78 -14.84 -3.76 -19.58
C ARG A 78 -14.83 -5.23 -20.01
N ARG A 79 -13.75 -5.70 -20.64
CA ARG A 79 -13.54 -7.11 -21.04
C ARG A 79 -13.54 -8.08 -19.86
N TYR A 80 -13.28 -7.58 -18.66
CA TYR A 80 -13.16 -8.37 -17.44
C TYR A 80 -14.37 -8.22 -16.53
N LEU A 81 -15.34 -7.37 -16.86
CA LEU A 81 -16.53 -7.12 -16.03
C LEU A 81 -17.71 -8.02 -16.45
N PRO A 82 -18.64 -8.35 -15.53
CA PRO A 82 -19.84 -9.11 -15.85
C PRO A 82 -20.91 -8.19 -16.46
N GLY A 83 -21.00 -8.17 -17.80
CA GLY A 83 -22.02 -7.41 -18.52
C GLY A 83 -21.50 -6.09 -19.09
N GLU A 84 -22.42 -5.20 -19.44
CA GLU A 84 -22.14 -3.98 -20.21
C GLU A 84 -21.86 -2.77 -19.31
N TYR A 85 -20.70 -2.15 -19.48
CA TYR A 85 -20.27 -0.95 -18.76
C TYR A 85 -19.87 0.19 -19.72
N PRO A 86 -20.79 0.65 -20.60
CA PRO A 86 -20.47 1.65 -21.63
C PRO A 86 -20.04 3.01 -21.05
N ASN A 87 -20.31 3.26 -19.78
CA ASN A 87 -19.93 4.46 -19.04
C ASN A 87 -18.44 4.50 -18.62
N LEU A 88 -17.69 3.39 -18.72
CA LEU A 88 -16.28 3.31 -18.33
C LEU A 88 -15.33 3.70 -19.48
N GLU A 89 -15.66 4.81 -20.14
CA GLU A 89 -14.85 5.45 -21.17
C GLU A 89 -15.07 6.96 -21.16
N PHE A 90 -14.25 7.69 -21.91
CA PHE A 90 -14.43 9.11 -22.18
C PHE A 90 -14.23 9.37 -23.67
N ALA A 91 -15.29 9.80 -24.36
CA ALA A 91 -15.26 10.10 -25.79
C ALA A 91 -14.63 8.97 -26.64
N GLY A 92 -15.03 7.71 -26.42
CA GLY A 92 -14.50 6.55 -27.12
C GLY A 92 -13.14 6.05 -26.62
N HIS A 93 -12.50 6.71 -25.64
CA HIS A 93 -11.28 6.23 -25.00
C HIS A 93 -11.61 5.38 -23.77
N PRO A 94 -11.40 4.05 -23.82
CA PRO A 94 -11.70 3.17 -22.69
C PRO A 94 -10.73 3.41 -21.53
N VAL A 95 -11.21 3.14 -20.30
CA VAL A 95 -10.30 2.95 -19.17
C VAL A 95 -9.55 1.63 -19.35
N ARG A 96 -8.23 1.65 -19.26
CA ARG A 96 -7.38 0.45 -19.37
C ARG A 96 -6.82 0.03 -18.02
N LEU A 97 -6.34 -1.22 -17.92
CA LEU A 97 -5.71 -1.74 -16.70
C LEU A 97 -4.53 -0.87 -16.23
N VAL A 98 -3.70 -0.39 -17.15
CA VAL A 98 -2.58 0.51 -16.84
C VAL A 98 -3.05 1.83 -16.24
N ASP A 99 -4.17 2.38 -16.72
CA ASP A 99 -4.69 3.67 -16.25
C ASP A 99 -5.16 3.59 -14.79
N LEU A 100 -5.64 2.41 -14.37
CA LEU A 100 -5.98 2.14 -12.97
C LEU A 100 -4.71 2.01 -12.10
N ALA A 101 -3.67 1.37 -12.62
CA ALA A 101 -2.43 1.07 -11.89
C ALA A 101 -1.55 2.30 -11.70
N ASN A 102 -1.55 3.23 -12.64
CA ASN A 102 -0.69 4.41 -12.62
C ASN A 102 -1.44 5.70 -12.26
N HIS A 103 -2.70 5.56 -11.82
CA HIS A 103 -3.57 6.66 -11.40
C HIS A 103 -3.93 7.69 -12.49
N THR A 104 -4.00 7.27 -13.77
CA THR A 104 -4.45 8.12 -14.89
C THR A 104 -5.84 7.78 -15.41
N ALA A 105 -6.61 6.93 -14.72
CA ALA A 105 -7.96 6.52 -15.14
C ALA A 105 -9.00 7.65 -15.14
N SER A 106 -8.71 8.80 -14.51
CA SER A 106 -9.63 9.94 -14.38
C SER A 106 -10.98 9.61 -13.71
N LEU A 107 -11.08 8.47 -13.01
CA LEU A 107 -12.27 8.07 -12.25
C LEU A 107 -12.45 8.92 -10.98
N PRO A 108 -13.68 9.05 -10.45
CA PRO A 108 -13.94 9.66 -9.14
C PRO A 108 -13.07 9.06 -8.02
N SER A 109 -12.81 9.83 -6.97
CA SER A 109 -11.91 9.42 -5.86
C SER A 109 -12.53 8.40 -4.91
N THR A 110 -13.85 8.19 -4.98
CA THR A 110 -14.59 7.27 -4.12
C THR A 110 -15.31 6.22 -4.96
N SER A 111 -15.27 4.96 -4.52
CA SER A 111 -16.05 3.84 -5.08
C SER A 111 -17.55 4.04 -4.93
N HIS A 112 -17.98 4.78 -3.90
CA HIS A 112 -19.37 4.76 -3.48
C HIS A 112 -20.23 5.85 -4.10
N VAL A 113 -21.42 5.44 -4.52
CA VAL A 113 -22.51 6.33 -4.87
C VAL A 113 -23.56 6.28 -3.76
N TYR A 114 -23.29 6.95 -2.64
CA TYR A 114 -24.29 7.21 -1.60
C TYR A 114 -24.49 8.70 -1.34
N PRO A 115 -25.64 9.10 -0.75
CA PRO A 115 -25.90 10.50 -0.42
C PRO A 115 -24.78 11.10 0.43
N LYS A 116 -24.37 12.34 0.13
CA LYS A 116 -23.29 13.05 0.85
C LYS A 116 -23.47 12.99 2.37
N ALA A 117 -24.70 13.17 2.84
CA ALA A 117 -25.05 13.14 4.26
C ALA A 117 -24.67 11.81 4.93
N LEU A 118 -24.95 10.68 4.28
CA LEU A 118 -24.55 9.36 4.79
C LEU A 118 -23.02 9.24 4.84
N GLY A 119 -22.32 9.72 3.80
CA GLY A 119 -20.86 9.76 3.78
C GLY A 119 -20.26 10.58 4.92
N ASP A 120 -20.84 11.73 5.23
CA ASP A 120 -20.43 12.58 6.35
C ASP A 120 -20.67 11.87 7.70
N SER A 121 -21.84 11.26 7.89
CA SER A 121 -22.14 10.48 9.10
C SER A 121 -21.18 9.30 9.30
N LEU A 122 -20.87 8.55 8.23
CA LEU A 122 -19.94 7.42 8.30
C LEU A 122 -18.50 7.85 8.61
N ARG A 123 -18.07 9.04 8.13
CA ARG A 123 -16.75 9.59 8.45
C ARG A 123 -16.62 9.99 9.92
N ALA A 124 -17.72 10.43 10.54
CA ALA A 124 -17.77 10.81 11.95
C ALA A 124 -17.82 9.61 12.91
N LEU A 125 -18.08 8.39 12.41
CA LEU A 125 -18.07 7.19 13.24
C LEU A 125 -16.66 6.84 13.73
N PRO A 126 -16.51 6.33 14.97
CA PRO A 126 -15.30 5.63 15.39
C PRO A 126 -14.95 4.49 14.44
N LEU A 127 -13.67 4.07 14.40
CA LEU A 127 -13.20 3.10 13.40
C LEU A 127 -13.96 1.77 13.44
N ALA A 128 -14.25 1.22 14.61
CA ALA A 128 -14.95 -0.07 14.72
C ALA A 128 -16.34 -0.09 14.05
N PRO A 129 -17.30 0.78 14.41
CA PRO A 129 -18.60 0.84 13.73
C PRO A 129 -18.47 1.26 12.25
N ARG A 130 -17.46 2.08 11.93
CA ARG A 130 -17.15 2.45 10.54
C ARG A 130 -16.76 1.22 9.73
N ILE A 131 -15.78 0.44 10.18
CA ILE A 131 -15.37 -0.82 9.57
C ILE A 131 -16.56 -1.77 9.47
N ALA A 132 -17.35 -1.94 10.54
CA ALA A 132 -18.50 -2.85 10.53
C ALA A 132 -19.55 -2.51 9.45
N TYR A 133 -19.79 -1.22 9.18
CA TYR A 133 -20.64 -0.80 8.08
C TYR A 133 -20.02 -1.18 6.73
N TYR A 134 -18.76 -0.81 6.53
CA TYR A 134 -18.06 -1.00 5.27
C TYR A 134 -17.65 -2.44 4.97
N SER A 135 -17.62 -3.30 5.99
CA SER A 135 -17.57 -4.77 5.89
C SER A 135 -18.64 -5.36 5.00
N ARG A 136 -19.74 -4.64 4.79
CA ARG A 136 -20.86 -5.08 3.96
C ARG A 136 -20.69 -4.73 2.48
N TYR A 137 -19.74 -3.86 2.15
CA TYR A 137 -19.51 -3.44 0.77
C TYR A 137 -18.72 -4.51 0.02
N SER A 138 -19.42 -5.29 -0.79
CA SER A 138 -18.93 -6.48 -1.49
C SER A 138 -18.43 -6.18 -2.90
N ALA A 139 -17.94 -7.22 -3.59
CA ALA A 139 -17.65 -7.16 -5.02
C ALA A 139 -18.89 -6.74 -5.82
N ASP A 140 -20.06 -7.29 -5.48
CA ASP A 140 -21.33 -6.94 -6.14
C ASP A 140 -21.72 -5.49 -5.89
N SER A 141 -21.46 -4.96 -4.68
CA SER A 141 -21.68 -3.53 -4.40
C SER A 141 -20.79 -2.65 -5.30
N LEU A 142 -19.51 -3.02 -5.47
CA LEU A 142 -18.60 -2.30 -6.36
C LEU A 142 -19.06 -2.42 -7.83
N LEU A 143 -19.44 -3.61 -8.28
CA LEU A 143 -19.96 -3.83 -9.64
C LEU A 143 -21.21 -3.00 -9.94
N ALA A 144 -22.12 -2.90 -8.96
CA ALA A 144 -23.29 -2.04 -9.08
C ALA A 144 -22.90 -0.56 -9.16
N ASP A 145 -22.03 -0.09 -8.26
CA ASP A 145 -21.57 1.30 -8.26
C ASP A 145 -20.81 1.67 -9.54
N LEU A 146 -20.06 0.74 -10.13
CA LEU A 146 -19.32 0.96 -11.37
C LEU A 146 -20.21 1.37 -12.54
N HIS A 147 -21.51 1.03 -12.56
CA HIS A 147 -22.45 1.53 -13.59
C HIS A 147 -22.72 3.04 -13.48
N HIS A 148 -22.44 3.63 -12.32
CA HIS A 148 -22.70 5.04 -12.03
C HIS A 148 -21.43 5.91 -12.10
N LEU A 149 -20.25 5.29 -12.24
CA LEU A 149 -18.99 6.01 -12.33
C LEU A 149 -18.62 6.28 -13.78
N ARG A 150 -18.03 7.44 -14.08
CA ARG A 150 -17.48 7.73 -15.40
C ARG A 150 -16.17 8.50 -15.27
N PRO A 151 -15.18 8.28 -16.15
CA PRO A 151 -14.00 9.14 -16.18
C PRO A 151 -14.41 10.60 -16.41
N THR A 152 -13.77 11.53 -15.71
CA THR A 152 -14.05 12.96 -15.83
C THR A 152 -13.22 13.64 -16.92
N ALA A 153 -12.27 12.91 -17.50
CA ALA A 153 -11.37 13.32 -18.56
C ALA A 153 -10.87 12.05 -19.27
N GLN A 154 -10.18 12.21 -20.40
CA GLN A 154 -9.60 11.09 -21.14
C GLN A 154 -8.66 10.25 -20.24
N PRO A 155 -8.89 8.94 -20.09
CA PRO A 155 -7.96 8.05 -19.39
C PRO A 155 -6.55 8.09 -20.01
N GLY A 156 -5.53 7.97 -19.17
CA GLY A 156 -4.12 7.99 -19.61
C GLY A 156 -3.48 9.38 -19.65
N THR A 157 -4.24 10.45 -19.42
CA THR A 157 -3.76 11.83 -19.66
C THR A 157 -3.35 12.60 -18.41
N THR A 158 -4.07 12.44 -17.30
CA THR A 158 -3.85 13.22 -16.08
C THR A 158 -3.64 12.30 -14.90
N TYR A 159 -2.48 12.42 -14.25
CA TYR A 159 -2.21 11.74 -13.00
C TYR A 159 -3.03 12.36 -11.86
N ARG A 160 -3.78 11.53 -11.14
CA ARG A 160 -4.42 11.88 -9.89
C ARG A 160 -4.49 10.65 -8.99
N TYR A 161 -3.66 10.63 -7.95
CA TYR A 161 -3.63 9.53 -6.98
C TYR A 161 -5.05 9.14 -6.54
N ASN A 162 -5.40 7.87 -6.73
CA ASN A 162 -6.76 7.40 -6.55
C ASN A 162 -6.77 5.97 -5.97
N ASN A 163 -7.49 5.78 -4.88
CA ASN A 163 -7.66 4.49 -4.22
C ASN A 163 -8.58 3.52 -4.99
N LEU A 164 -9.50 4.06 -5.79
CA LEU A 164 -10.45 3.27 -6.58
C LEU A 164 -9.76 2.45 -7.67
N GLY A 165 -8.71 2.97 -8.30
CA GLY A 165 -7.98 2.27 -9.36
C GLY A 165 -7.47 0.89 -8.91
N PRO A 166 -6.58 0.83 -7.89
CA PRO A 166 -6.10 -0.43 -7.33
C PRO A 166 -7.20 -1.34 -6.78
N LEU A 167 -8.30 -0.76 -6.28
CA LEU A 167 -9.44 -1.53 -5.80
C LEU A 167 -10.19 -2.23 -6.94
N ILE A 168 -10.39 -1.55 -8.07
CA ILE A 168 -10.93 -2.16 -9.29
C ILE A 168 -9.96 -3.23 -9.80
N LEU A 169 -8.65 -2.96 -9.83
CA LEU A 169 -7.66 -3.96 -10.23
C LEU A 169 -7.74 -5.24 -9.39
N GLN A 170 -7.95 -5.12 -8.08
CA GLN A 170 -8.19 -6.26 -7.21
C GLN A 170 -9.36 -7.12 -7.73
N LEU A 171 -10.51 -6.50 -8.01
CA LEU A 171 -11.69 -7.17 -8.55
C LEU A 171 -11.41 -7.84 -9.90
N LEU A 172 -10.75 -7.13 -10.81
CA LEU A 172 -10.47 -7.65 -12.15
C LEU A 172 -9.48 -8.83 -12.12
N LEU A 173 -8.51 -8.80 -11.20
CA LEU A 173 -7.59 -9.92 -10.98
C LEU A 173 -8.32 -11.15 -10.43
N GLU A 174 -9.23 -10.98 -9.47
CA GLU A 174 -10.06 -12.10 -8.97
C GLU A 174 -10.83 -12.76 -10.11
N ARG A 175 -11.33 -11.97 -11.05
CA ARG A 175 -12.07 -12.46 -12.22
C ARG A 175 -11.16 -13.14 -13.25
N ALA A 176 -9.99 -12.58 -13.54
CA ALA A 176 -9.02 -13.14 -14.49
C ALA A 176 -8.40 -14.47 -14.00
N TYR A 177 -8.27 -14.64 -12.68
CA TYR A 177 -7.76 -15.87 -12.07
C TYR A 177 -8.84 -16.82 -11.57
N GLN A 178 -10.09 -16.35 -11.44
CA GLN A 178 -11.19 -17.07 -10.78
C GLN A 178 -10.83 -17.51 -9.35
N GLN A 179 -10.12 -16.64 -8.61
CA GLN A 179 -9.64 -16.92 -7.26
C GLN A 179 -9.74 -15.68 -6.37
N PRO A 180 -9.97 -15.82 -5.06
CA PRO A 180 -9.97 -14.69 -4.13
C PRO A 180 -8.62 -13.98 -4.10
N TYR A 181 -8.62 -12.65 -4.09
CA TYR A 181 -7.40 -11.86 -4.11
C TYR A 181 -6.50 -12.16 -2.93
N GLU A 182 -7.08 -12.33 -1.74
CA GLU A 182 -6.34 -12.61 -0.51
C GLU A 182 -5.52 -13.90 -0.61
N GLU A 183 -6.09 -14.94 -1.21
CA GLU A 183 -5.39 -16.21 -1.40
C GLU A 183 -4.27 -16.05 -2.43
N MET A 184 -4.55 -15.37 -3.54
CA MET A 184 -3.56 -15.12 -4.59
C MET A 184 -2.36 -14.35 -4.06
N VAL A 185 -2.60 -13.22 -3.38
CA VAL A 185 -1.53 -12.35 -2.89
C VAL A 185 -0.70 -13.04 -1.81
N THR A 186 -1.37 -13.69 -0.85
CA THR A 186 -0.68 -14.39 0.24
C THR A 186 0.16 -15.54 -0.30
N ARG A 187 -0.37 -16.32 -1.25
CA ARG A 187 0.38 -17.42 -1.88
C ARG A 187 1.56 -16.91 -2.69
N TYR A 188 1.37 -15.85 -3.48
CA TYR A 188 2.41 -15.25 -4.29
C TYR A 188 3.59 -14.80 -3.43
N VAL A 189 3.35 -13.92 -2.46
CA VAL A 189 4.44 -13.36 -1.65
C VAL A 189 5.10 -14.38 -0.73
N ARG A 190 4.35 -15.38 -0.27
CA ARG A 190 4.91 -16.49 0.50
C ARG A 190 5.87 -17.34 -0.32
N SER A 191 5.50 -17.66 -1.57
CA SER A 191 6.29 -18.55 -2.42
C SER A 191 7.45 -17.83 -3.10
N HIS A 192 7.26 -16.60 -3.56
CA HIS A 192 8.29 -15.83 -4.27
C HIS A 192 9.25 -15.12 -3.31
N PHE A 193 8.76 -14.61 -2.18
CA PHE A 193 9.54 -13.73 -1.29
C PHE A 193 9.68 -14.28 0.14
N GLY A 194 9.10 -15.44 0.44
CA GLY A 194 9.18 -16.06 1.77
C GLY A 194 8.36 -15.33 2.84
N MET A 195 7.41 -14.47 2.46
CA MET A 195 6.60 -13.68 3.37
C MET A 195 5.43 -14.52 3.94
N ARG A 196 5.51 -14.90 5.22
CA ARG A 196 4.54 -15.80 5.89
C ARG A 196 3.54 -15.06 6.78
N ASP A 197 3.91 -13.86 7.20
CA ASP A 197 3.20 -12.96 8.08
C ASP A 197 2.73 -11.71 7.29
N THR A 198 2.29 -11.90 6.04
CA THR A 198 1.63 -10.87 5.24
C THR A 198 0.33 -11.41 4.68
N LYS A 199 -0.79 -10.85 5.13
CA LYS A 199 -2.14 -11.30 4.77
C LYS A 199 -3.18 -10.23 5.11
N ARG A 200 -4.40 -10.42 4.63
CA ARG A 200 -5.51 -9.48 4.87
C ARG A 200 -6.24 -9.79 6.17
N VAL A 201 -6.53 -11.06 6.44
CA VAL A 201 -7.21 -11.52 7.65
C VAL A 201 -6.24 -12.26 8.56
N LEU A 202 -6.13 -11.80 9.80
CA LEU A 202 -5.27 -12.39 10.82
C LEU A 202 -6.06 -13.35 11.72
N SER A 203 -5.43 -14.45 12.12
CA SER A 203 -5.98 -15.31 13.18
C SER A 203 -5.96 -14.59 14.54
N ALA A 204 -6.71 -15.08 15.53
CA ALA A 204 -6.70 -14.51 16.88
C ALA A 204 -5.29 -14.49 17.51
N ALA A 205 -4.49 -15.52 17.27
CA ALA A 205 -3.10 -15.59 17.75
C ALA A 205 -2.19 -14.56 17.07
N GLU A 206 -2.44 -14.26 15.79
CA GLU A 206 -1.70 -13.22 15.06
C GLU A 206 -2.14 -11.83 15.49
N GLN A 207 -3.43 -11.63 15.75
CA GLN A 207 -3.97 -10.38 16.27
C GLN A 207 -3.37 -10.01 17.64
N ALA A 208 -2.95 -10.98 18.45
CA ALA A 208 -2.25 -10.73 19.71
C ALA A 208 -0.85 -10.12 19.53
N ARG A 209 -0.25 -10.22 18.34
CA ARG A 209 1.03 -9.59 17.97
C ARG A 209 0.85 -8.23 17.28
N TYR A 210 -0.37 -7.72 17.19
CA TYR A 210 -0.69 -6.50 16.47
C TYR A 210 -0.37 -5.25 17.32
N ALA A 211 0.29 -4.26 16.73
CA ALA A 211 0.48 -2.96 17.38
C ALA A 211 -0.84 -2.18 17.45
N VAL A 212 -1.27 -1.74 18.62
CA VAL A 212 -2.43 -0.86 18.78
C VAL A 212 -2.13 0.46 18.06
N GLY A 213 -2.97 0.86 17.12
CA GLY A 213 -2.82 2.07 16.32
C GLY A 213 -3.52 3.27 16.94
N TYR A 214 -2.90 4.44 16.87
CA TYR A 214 -3.37 5.65 17.54
C TYR A 214 -3.58 6.79 16.53
N GLU A 215 -4.85 7.12 16.24
CA GLU A 215 -5.19 8.35 15.49
C GLU A 215 -4.93 9.60 16.36
N THR A 216 -5.13 9.44 17.67
CA THR A 216 -4.74 10.37 18.72
C THR A 216 -4.15 9.59 19.89
N PRO A 217 -3.27 10.19 20.71
CA PRO A 217 -2.58 9.46 21.78
C PRO A 217 -3.46 8.90 22.90
N GLN A 218 -4.76 9.21 22.90
CA GLN A 218 -5.76 8.77 23.86
C GLN A 218 -6.66 7.64 23.31
N HIS A 219 -6.70 7.45 21.99
CA HIS A 219 -7.63 6.53 21.33
C HIS A 219 -6.85 5.49 20.53
N GLY A 220 -6.43 4.44 21.24
CA GLY A 220 -5.77 3.28 20.66
C GLY A 220 -6.77 2.22 20.23
N GLN A 221 -6.57 1.66 19.04
CA GLN A 221 -7.34 0.50 18.57
C GLN A 221 -6.48 -0.34 17.62
N VAL A 222 -6.62 -1.66 17.70
CA VAL A 222 -6.05 -2.54 16.67
C VAL A 222 -6.84 -2.41 15.37
N SER A 223 -6.16 -2.56 14.23
CA SER A 223 -6.88 -2.72 12.97
C SER A 223 -7.72 -3.98 13.01
N LEU A 224 -8.98 -3.88 12.59
CA LEU A 224 -9.90 -5.00 12.59
C LEU A 224 -9.80 -5.78 11.28
N ASN A 225 -9.97 -7.09 11.36
CA ASN A 225 -10.13 -7.92 10.18
C ASN A 225 -11.32 -7.43 9.35
N TYR A 226 -11.06 -7.16 8.08
CA TYR A 226 -12.06 -6.70 7.14
C TYR A 226 -11.80 -7.28 5.75
N THR A 227 -12.79 -7.99 5.23
CA THR A 227 -12.87 -8.47 3.86
C THR A 227 -13.94 -7.69 3.11
N GLY A 228 -13.62 -7.22 1.89
CA GLY A 228 -14.54 -6.45 1.07
C GLY A 228 -13.87 -5.40 0.18
N TYR A 229 -14.68 -4.50 -0.37
CA TYR A 229 -14.29 -3.53 -1.39
C TYR A 229 -14.37 -2.06 -0.92
N TRP A 230 -13.99 -1.77 0.32
CA TRP A 230 -14.03 -0.44 0.93
C TRP A 230 -12.64 0.01 1.39
N GLY A 231 -12.38 1.31 1.31
CA GLY A 231 -11.14 1.91 1.83
C GLY A 231 -9.90 1.61 0.99
N GLY A 232 -10.06 0.92 -0.15
CA GLY A 232 -8.98 0.48 -1.02
C GLY A 232 -8.36 -0.85 -0.59
N THR A 233 -7.26 -1.20 -1.24
CA THR A 233 -6.52 -2.44 -0.96
C THR A 233 -5.85 -2.34 0.41
N THR A 234 -6.13 -3.27 1.31
CA THR A 234 -5.55 -3.31 2.66
C THR A 234 -4.90 -4.67 2.92
N LEU A 235 -3.73 -4.65 3.55
CA LEU A 235 -2.98 -5.81 4.01
C LEU A 235 -2.29 -5.46 5.33
N ASN A 236 -2.04 -6.50 6.12
CA ASN A 236 -1.24 -6.43 7.34
C ASN A 236 0.08 -7.15 7.09
N SER A 237 1.16 -6.62 7.65
CA SER A 237 2.48 -7.25 7.57
C SER A 237 3.33 -6.95 8.79
N THR A 238 4.50 -7.59 8.85
CA THR A 238 5.53 -7.39 9.86
C THR A 238 6.76 -6.68 9.27
N PRO A 239 7.63 -6.09 10.11
CA PRO A 239 8.90 -5.53 9.65
C PRO A 239 9.77 -6.55 8.91
N ALA A 240 9.85 -7.80 9.39
CA ALA A 240 10.65 -8.85 8.75
C ALA A 240 10.15 -9.17 7.34
N ASP A 241 8.85 -9.32 7.16
CA ASP A 241 8.26 -9.64 5.86
C ASP A 241 8.32 -8.46 4.90
N LEU A 242 8.07 -7.24 5.38
CA LEU A 242 8.22 -6.07 4.53
C LEU A 242 9.67 -5.84 4.10
N LEU A 243 10.65 -6.18 4.93
CA LEU A 243 12.04 -6.14 4.53
C LEU A 243 12.34 -7.18 3.44
N ARG A 244 11.79 -8.39 3.53
CA ARG A 244 11.89 -9.40 2.45
C ARG A 244 11.28 -8.89 1.14
N TYR A 245 10.11 -8.26 1.21
CA TYR A 245 9.49 -7.62 0.05
C TYR A 245 10.38 -6.52 -0.53
N ALA A 246 10.92 -5.63 0.32
CA ALA A 246 11.79 -4.55 -0.12
C ALA A 246 13.08 -5.12 -0.76
N GLN A 247 13.68 -6.17 -0.20
CA GLN A 247 14.82 -6.86 -0.81
C GLN A 247 14.49 -7.49 -2.16
N ALA A 248 13.31 -8.11 -2.31
CA ALA A 248 12.87 -8.66 -3.58
C ALA A 248 12.68 -7.56 -4.66
N ASN A 249 12.12 -6.42 -4.26
CA ASN A 249 11.96 -5.24 -5.11
C ASN A 249 13.30 -4.59 -5.48
N LEU A 250 14.25 -4.56 -4.54
CA LEU A 250 15.61 -4.07 -4.75
C LEU A 250 16.40 -4.95 -5.72
N ALA A 251 16.38 -6.27 -5.49
CA ALA A 251 17.08 -7.24 -6.33
C ALA A 251 16.46 -7.40 -7.71
N ALA A 252 15.15 -7.16 -7.83
CA ALA A 252 14.39 -7.19 -9.07
C ALA A 252 14.60 -8.48 -9.91
N GLN A 253 14.81 -9.61 -9.24
CA GLN A 253 14.99 -10.92 -9.88
C GLN A 253 13.68 -11.50 -10.39
N ASP A 254 12.59 -11.20 -9.70
CA ASP A 254 11.24 -11.55 -10.12
C ASP A 254 10.82 -10.71 -11.35
N PRO A 255 10.38 -11.32 -12.47
CA PRO A 255 9.95 -10.58 -13.65
C PRO A 255 8.73 -9.67 -13.40
N ALA A 256 7.83 -10.03 -12.50
CA ALA A 256 6.66 -9.21 -12.17
C ALA A 256 7.09 -7.94 -11.43
N VAL A 257 8.07 -8.04 -10.54
CA VAL A 257 8.71 -6.88 -9.88
C VAL A 257 9.32 -5.93 -10.92
N ARG A 258 10.10 -6.47 -11.88
CA ARG A 258 10.69 -5.63 -12.94
C ARG A 258 9.63 -4.89 -13.75
N LEU A 259 8.57 -5.59 -14.14
CA LEU A 259 7.47 -4.99 -14.90
C LEU A 259 6.72 -3.93 -14.06
N ALA A 260 6.49 -4.18 -12.78
CA ALA A 260 5.81 -3.23 -11.89
C ALA A 260 6.62 -1.93 -11.68
N HIS A 261 7.94 -1.98 -11.80
CA HIS A 261 8.82 -0.81 -11.68
C HIS A 261 9.01 -0.04 -13.00
N GLN A 262 8.54 -0.55 -14.14
CA GLN A 262 8.66 0.18 -15.41
C GLN A 262 7.77 1.42 -15.39
N PRO A 263 8.30 2.62 -15.71
CA PRO A 263 7.48 3.83 -15.82
C PRO A 263 6.35 3.63 -16.83
N THR A 264 5.13 3.98 -16.43
CA THR A 264 3.93 3.96 -17.30
C THR A 264 3.32 5.34 -17.48
N THR A 265 3.70 6.29 -16.62
CA THR A 265 3.42 7.72 -16.77
C THR A 265 4.54 8.52 -16.13
N THR A 266 4.83 9.69 -16.69
CA THR A 266 5.87 10.61 -16.23
C THR A 266 5.25 11.97 -15.95
N LEU A 267 5.66 12.58 -14.86
CA LEU A 267 5.25 13.89 -14.39
C LEU A 267 6.44 14.87 -14.48
N PRO A 268 6.19 16.18 -14.30
CA PRO A 268 7.26 17.16 -14.17
C PRO A 268 8.30 16.79 -13.12
N GLU A 269 9.49 17.39 -13.23
CA GLU A 269 10.59 17.24 -12.25
C GLU A 269 11.13 15.81 -12.11
N GLY A 270 10.90 14.96 -13.11
CA GLY A 270 11.47 13.60 -13.16
C GLY A 270 10.74 12.58 -12.29
N TYR A 271 9.61 12.95 -11.68
CA TYR A 271 8.74 12.00 -11.00
C TYR A 271 8.02 11.13 -12.03
N ALA A 272 8.02 9.82 -11.84
CA ALA A 272 7.31 8.86 -12.66
C ALA A 272 6.55 7.85 -11.80
N VAL A 273 5.61 7.15 -12.43
CA VAL A 273 4.82 6.12 -11.76
C VAL A 273 4.90 4.85 -12.57
N GLY A 274 5.28 3.75 -11.91
CA GLY A 274 5.19 2.41 -12.48
C GLY A 274 3.76 1.86 -12.38
N LEU A 275 3.64 0.56 -12.11
CA LEU A 275 2.38 0.02 -11.60
C LEU A 275 2.32 0.33 -10.11
N VAL A 276 1.58 1.37 -9.72
CA VAL A 276 1.42 1.93 -8.36
C VAL A 276 2.70 2.52 -7.76
N TRP A 277 3.88 1.95 -8.04
CA TRP A 277 5.16 2.40 -7.52
C TRP A 277 5.49 3.83 -7.93
N ARG A 278 5.95 4.62 -6.97
CA ARG A 278 6.49 5.96 -7.22
C ARG A 278 7.97 5.82 -7.54
N LEU A 279 8.39 6.50 -8.59
CA LEU A 279 9.74 6.45 -9.12
C LEU A 279 10.25 7.89 -9.18
N ASP A 280 11.26 8.20 -8.39
CA ASP A 280 11.85 9.53 -8.39
C ASP A 280 13.34 9.47 -8.07
N THR A 281 13.92 10.64 -7.88
CA THR A 281 15.27 10.82 -7.37
C THR A 281 15.18 11.56 -6.06
N ASP A 282 15.87 11.08 -5.03
CA ASP A 282 15.89 11.79 -3.74
C ASP A 282 16.76 13.06 -3.79
N ALA A 283 16.79 13.82 -2.70
CA ALA A 283 17.55 15.06 -2.60
C ALA A 283 19.07 14.89 -2.82
N THR A 284 19.58 13.66 -2.77
CA THR A 284 21.01 13.33 -2.99
C THR A 284 21.30 12.80 -4.39
N GLY A 285 20.32 12.83 -5.30
CA GLY A 285 20.50 12.31 -6.65
C GLY A 285 20.37 10.79 -6.76
N SER A 286 19.95 10.09 -5.69
CA SER A 286 19.78 8.63 -5.72
C SER A 286 18.41 8.26 -6.28
N ARG A 287 18.36 7.39 -7.29
CA ARG A 287 17.10 6.84 -7.79
C ARG A 287 16.41 6.08 -6.67
N ARG A 288 15.12 6.34 -6.52
CA ARG A 288 14.28 5.79 -5.47
C ARG A 288 13.02 5.18 -6.06
N ILE A 289 12.74 3.96 -5.65
CA ILE A 289 11.47 3.26 -5.91
C ILE A 289 10.78 3.13 -4.56
N TYR A 290 9.63 3.75 -4.39
CA TYR A 290 9.02 3.84 -3.06
C TYR A 290 7.50 3.90 -3.08
N HIS A 291 6.91 3.63 -1.93
CA HIS A 291 5.51 3.94 -1.65
C HIS A 291 5.34 4.22 -0.15
N SER A 292 4.42 5.12 0.19
CA SER A 292 3.98 5.37 1.56
C SER A 292 2.57 4.82 1.80
N GLY A 293 2.25 4.54 3.05
CA GLY A 293 1.01 3.90 3.43
C GLY A 293 0.44 4.52 4.67
N HIS A 294 -0.77 5.03 4.57
CA HIS A 294 -1.53 5.54 5.71
C HIS A 294 -2.78 4.68 5.91
N PHE A 295 -3.05 4.37 7.18
CA PHE A 295 -4.31 3.83 7.66
C PHE A 295 -4.60 4.49 9.02
N PRO A 296 -5.85 4.67 9.46
CA PRO A 296 -6.16 5.21 10.78
C PRO A 296 -5.30 4.61 11.91
N GLY A 297 -4.40 5.42 12.47
CA GLY A 297 -3.48 5.03 13.54
C GLY A 297 -2.21 4.29 13.12
N TYR A 298 -1.90 4.26 11.81
CA TYR A 298 -0.70 3.62 11.28
C TYR A 298 -0.14 4.41 10.10
N ASN A 299 1.18 4.52 10.08
CA ASN A 299 1.90 4.93 8.89
C ASN A 299 3.02 3.94 8.55
N THR A 300 3.23 3.74 7.26
CA THR A 300 4.26 2.87 6.70
C THR A 300 4.99 3.62 5.61
N TRP A 301 6.30 3.45 5.52
CA TRP A 301 7.10 3.95 4.43
C TRP A 301 8.08 2.87 3.98
N LEU A 302 8.11 2.60 2.68
CA LEU A 302 9.00 1.63 2.07
C LEU A 302 9.69 2.25 0.88
N ALA A 303 11.01 2.20 0.86
CA ALA A 303 11.83 2.64 -0.26
C ALA A 303 12.98 1.67 -0.53
N VAL A 304 13.32 1.53 -1.81
CA VAL A 304 14.52 0.84 -2.27
C VAL A 304 15.35 1.75 -3.16
N TYR A 305 16.67 1.62 -3.05
CA TYR A 305 17.68 2.40 -3.75
C TYR A 305 18.63 1.42 -4.48
N PRO A 306 18.29 1.04 -5.73
CA PRO A 306 18.97 -0.03 -6.46
C PRO A 306 20.49 0.15 -6.59
N GLU A 307 20.92 1.36 -6.92
CA GLU A 307 22.33 1.68 -7.17
C GLU A 307 23.19 1.63 -5.89
N GLN A 308 22.56 1.81 -4.73
CA GLN A 308 23.22 1.75 -3.43
C GLN A 308 23.06 0.39 -2.72
N ASP A 309 22.28 -0.53 -3.30
CA ASP A 309 21.85 -1.78 -2.68
C ASP A 309 21.27 -1.57 -1.27
N VAL A 310 20.38 -0.58 -1.13
CA VAL A 310 19.73 -0.22 0.15
C VAL A 310 18.22 -0.38 0.08
N ALA A 311 17.63 -0.94 1.13
CA ALA A 311 16.20 -0.88 1.38
C ALA A 311 15.90 -0.35 2.79
N VAL A 312 14.83 0.43 2.90
CA VAL A 312 14.36 1.03 4.16
C VAL A 312 12.87 0.79 4.29
N VAL A 313 12.47 0.22 5.43
CA VAL A 313 11.07 0.02 5.81
C VAL A 313 10.85 0.63 7.19
N LEU A 314 9.89 1.54 7.28
CA LEU A 314 9.45 2.18 8.52
C LEU A 314 7.99 1.85 8.77
N LEU A 315 7.66 1.43 9.99
CA LEU A 315 6.30 1.11 10.43
C LEU A 315 6.07 1.79 11.78
N VAL A 316 5.02 2.59 11.88
CA VAL A 316 4.62 3.26 13.13
C VAL A 316 3.14 3.02 13.42
N ASN A 317 2.80 2.97 14.70
CA ASN A 317 1.43 2.84 15.19
C ASN A 317 0.87 4.18 15.71
N ASP A 318 1.19 5.26 15.00
CA ASP A 318 0.71 6.61 15.24
C ASP A 318 0.31 7.30 13.92
N ASN A 319 -0.18 8.54 14.03
CA ASN A 319 -0.70 9.33 12.92
C ASN A 319 0.19 10.53 12.56
N ILE A 320 1.47 10.51 12.92
CA ILE A 320 2.41 11.57 12.54
C ILE A 320 2.57 11.63 11.01
N SER A 321 2.86 12.82 10.46
CA SER A 321 2.94 13.03 9.00
C SER A 321 3.89 12.07 8.29
N GLN A 322 3.47 11.61 7.11
CA GLN A 322 4.27 10.84 6.18
C GLN A 322 5.55 11.57 5.71
N ASP A 323 5.54 12.89 5.74
CA ASP A 323 6.72 13.68 5.39
C ASP A 323 7.85 13.45 6.39
N ARG A 324 7.52 13.34 7.69
CA ARG A 324 8.52 13.03 8.73
C ARG A 324 9.08 11.62 8.59
N LEU A 325 8.26 10.65 8.21
CA LEU A 325 8.74 9.30 7.89
C LEU A 325 9.64 9.30 6.65
N THR A 326 9.32 10.13 5.66
CA THR A 326 10.13 10.29 4.45
C THR A 326 11.48 10.92 4.78
N GLU A 327 11.52 11.96 5.60
CA GLU A 327 12.74 12.59 6.12
C GLU A 327 13.60 11.59 6.90
N LEU A 328 12.98 10.88 7.87
CA LEU A 328 13.65 9.85 8.66
C LEU A 328 14.23 8.74 7.77
N GLY A 329 13.46 8.26 6.80
CA GLY A 329 13.90 7.21 5.87
C GLY A 329 15.07 7.63 4.99
N GLN A 330 15.10 8.89 4.53
CA GLN A 330 16.24 9.44 3.81
C GLN A 330 17.48 9.57 4.69
N GLN A 331 17.31 10.00 5.95
CA GLN A 331 18.44 10.09 6.87
C GLN A 331 19.01 8.72 7.23
N LEU A 332 18.15 7.73 7.56
CA LEU A 332 18.59 6.36 7.85
C LEU A 332 19.33 5.74 6.67
N LYS A 333 18.95 6.06 5.43
CA LYS A 333 19.72 5.70 4.24
C LYS A 333 21.14 6.25 4.32
N GLN A 334 21.30 7.55 4.61
CA GLN A 334 22.62 8.19 4.68
C GLN A 334 23.47 7.65 5.83
N GLU A 335 22.88 7.47 7.01
CA GLU A 335 23.53 6.89 8.18
C GLU A 335 24.00 5.47 7.87
N LEU A 336 23.13 4.67 7.26
CA LEU A 336 23.47 3.31 6.84
C LEU A 336 24.58 3.30 5.79
N LEU A 337 24.62 4.26 4.86
CA LEU A 337 25.70 4.41 3.87
C LEU A 337 27.04 4.82 4.50
N ALA A 338 27.00 5.67 5.53
CA ALA A 338 28.16 6.08 6.32
C ALA A 338 28.68 4.97 7.27
N GLY A 339 27.95 3.85 7.38
CA GLY A 339 28.34 2.72 8.24
C GLY A 339 27.89 2.88 9.70
N ALA A 340 26.96 3.79 9.98
CA ALA A 340 26.37 3.91 11.30
C ALA A 340 25.45 2.73 11.61
N THR A 341 25.44 2.31 12.87
CA THR A 341 24.51 1.34 13.44
C THR A 341 23.75 2.02 14.57
N HIS A 342 22.43 1.79 14.66
CA HIS A 342 21.53 2.47 15.59
C HIS A 342 21.22 1.68 16.85
#